data_AF-C7Q9Z2-F1
#
_entry.id   AF-C7Q9Z2-F1
#
_cell.length_a   1.000
_cell.length_b   1.000
_cell.length_c   1.000
_cell.angle_alpha   90.00
_cell.angle_beta   90.00
_cell.angle_gamma   90.00
#
_symmetry.space_group_name_H-M   'P 1'
#
loop_
_entity.id
_entity.type
_entity.pdbx_description
1 polymer ?
#
loop_
_entity_poly.entity_id
_entity_poly.type
_entity_poly.pdbx_seq_one_letter_code
_entity_poly.pdbx_strand_id
1 'polypeptide(L)'
;MSASPSVSYSITVRLEAPSYGNAVSGITRAVEDAGGVVTGLDVSGSSRDRLRVDVTIAASSEEHSKAITEELSKIEGVEVGKVSDRTFLMHLGGKIEMSSKVALRNRDELSMAYTPGVARVSLALAENPEDARRLTIKRNTVAVVTDGSAVLGLGNIGPIAALPVMEGKAALFKQFAGVDAWPLCLDTQDTEEIIKVVKAIAPGFAGINLEDISAPRCFEIERRLRQELDIPVFHDDQHGTAIVVLAALTNALKVVGKKLEDVRIVGSGAGAAGTAILKLLIAAGATDITVADYHGVVHVGRADVNGGDGDGELRWVADHTNPGNLTGTLREALAGADVFIGVSAPRILTGEDIATMAPGAIVFALANPEPEVDPDDALAHAAVVATGRSDYPNQINNVLAFPGVFRGLIDAQSNTITSEVLVAAARAIASTVGDGDLNPSYIVPSVFHKDLAKTVSEAVVAAVKGDPAE
;
A
#
# COMPACT_ATOMS: atom_id res chain seq x y z
N MET A 1 14.48 13.43 -17.04
CA MET A 1 13.42 13.45 -18.07
C MET A 1 12.13 13.94 -17.40
N SER A 2 11.31 14.75 -18.07
CA SER A 2 9.99 15.14 -17.53
C SER A 2 9.12 13.89 -17.41
N ALA A 3 8.49 13.68 -16.26
CA ALA A 3 7.57 12.56 -16.06
C ALA A 3 6.50 12.54 -17.16
N SER A 4 6.08 11.35 -17.58
CA SER A 4 5.00 11.19 -18.55
C SER A 4 3.67 11.68 -17.95
N PRO A 5 2.77 12.30 -18.73
CA PRO A 5 1.45 12.70 -18.24
C PRO A 5 0.67 11.54 -17.61
N SER A 6 0.01 11.80 -16.48
CA SER A 6 -0.71 10.81 -15.69
C SER A 6 -2.09 11.31 -15.27
N VAL A 7 -3.02 10.39 -15.08
CA VAL A 7 -4.38 10.68 -14.61
C VAL A 7 -4.37 11.26 -13.18
N SER A 8 -3.34 10.98 -12.39
CA SER A 8 -3.20 11.49 -11.01
C SER A 8 -3.10 13.02 -10.94
N TYR A 9 -2.60 13.66 -12.01
CA TYR A 9 -2.54 15.12 -12.15
C TYR A 9 -3.55 15.62 -13.20
N SER A 10 -4.63 14.86 -13.44
CA SER A 10 -5.60 15.26 -14.46
C SER A 10 -6.49 16.40 -13.99
N ILE A 11 -6.62 17.40 -14.85
CA ILE A 11 -7.49 18.56 -14.65
C ILE A 11 -8.65 18.52 -15.65
N THR A 12 -9.79 19.05 -15.26
CA THR A 12 -10.85 19.45 -16.20
C THR A 12 -10.90 20.96 -16.25
N VAL A 13 -10.65 21.52 -17.43
CA VAL A 13 -10.68 22.96 -17.70
C VAL A 13 -11.97 23.27 -18.43
N ARG A 14 -12.81 24.11 -17.83
CA ARG A 14 -13.97 24.69 -18.51
C ARG A 14 -13.54 25.87 -19.36
N LEU A 15 -13.91 25.86 -20.63
CA LEU A 15 -13.57 26.88 -21.63
C LEU A 15 -14.85 27.42 -22.27
N GLU A 16 -14.89 28.72 -22.54
CA GLU A 16 -15.86 29.32 -23.47
C GLU A 16 -15.12 29.70 -24.75
N ALA A 17 -15.48 29.10 -25.88
CA ALA A 17 -14.82 29.25 -27.17
C ALA A 17 -15.81 29.75 -28.24
N PRO A 18 -15.36 30.31 -29.38
CA PRO A 18 -16.26 30.68 -30.47
C PRO A 18 -16.98 29.45 -31.05
N SER A 19 -18.27 29.59 -31.41
CA SER A 19 -19.05 28.49 -31.99
C SER A 19 -18.73 28.18 -33.46
N TYR A 20 -17.91 29.03 -34.09
CA TYR A 20 -17.49 28.93 -35.48
C TYR A 20 -15.96 28.90 -35.56
N GLY A 21 -15.43 28.13 -36.51
CA GLY A 21 -13.97 27.98 -36.73
C GLY A 21 -13.38 26.71 -36.13
N ASN A 22 -12.05 26.68 -36.02
CA ASN A 22 -11.26 25.53 -35.55
C ASN A 22 -10.93 25.62 -34.04
N ALA A 23 -11.73 26.33 -33.25
CA ALA A 23 -11.43 26.64 -31.84
C ALA A 23 -11.23 25.38 -30.99
N VAL A 24 -12.07 24.34 -31.16
CA VAL A 24 -11.93 23.05 -30.47
C VAL A 24 -10.62 22.35 -30.85
N SER A 25 -10.26 22.34 -32.13
CA SER A 25 -8.98 21.78 -32.59
C SER A 25 -7.78 22.60 -32.11
N GLY A 26 -7.92 23.92 -31.97
CA GLY A 26 -6.91 24.80 -31.38
C GLY A 26 -6.67 24.48 -29.90
N ILE A 27 -7.74 24.19 -29.16
CA ILE A 27 -7.67 23.78 -27.76
C ILE A 27 -6.93 22.45 -27.60
N THR A 28 -7.31 21.41 -28.36
CA THR A 28 -6.63 20.10 -28.25
C THR A 28 -5.17 20.21 -28.66
N ARG A 29 -4.87 20.98 -29.70
CA ARG A 29 -3.50 21.21 -30.17
C ARG A 29 -2.64 21.94 -29.14
N ALA A 30 -3.17 22.98 -28.49
CA ALA A 30 -2.44 23.71 -27.46
C ALA A 30 -2.09 22.82 -26.26
N VAL A 31 -2.97 21.87 -25.90
CA VAL A 31 -2.68 20.88 -24.85
C VAL A 31 -1.54 19.95 -25.27
N GLU A 32 -1.60 19.40 -26.47
CA GLU A 32 -0.57 18.49 -27.01
C GLU A 32 0.79 19.20 -27.19
N ASP A 33 0.79 20.42 -27.73
CA ASP A 33 2.00 21.24 -27.91
C ASP A 33 2.65 21.61 -26.56
N ALA A 34 1.85 21.75 -25.50
CA ALA A 34 2.34 21.95 -24.14
C ALA A 34 2.84 20.66 -23.46
N GLY A 35 2.66 19.50 -24.10
CA GLY A 35 3.07 18.19 -23.58
C GLY A 35 2.01 17.48 -22.74
N GLY A 36 0.78 18.00 -22.66
CA GLY A 36 -0.36 17.36 -22.02
C GLY A 36 -1.04 16.33 -22.92
N VAL A 37 -1.87 15.47 -22.34
CA VAL A 37 -2.70 14.51 -23.10
C VAL A 37 -4.17 14.81 -22.88
N VAL A 38 -4.91 15.09 -23.95
CA VAL A 38 -6.37 15.21 -23.89
C VAL A 38 -6.95 13.82 -23.68
N THR A 39 -7.66 13.63 -22.56
CA THR A 39 -8.31 12.35 -22.20
C THR A 39 -9.83 12.42 -22.29
N GLY A 40 -10.39 13.62 -22.39
CA GLY A 40 -11.82 13.84 -22.59
C GLY A 40 -12.08 15.25 -23.11
N LEU A 41 -13.15 15.40 -23.89
CA LEU A 41 -13.61 16.68 -24.40
C LEU A 41 -15.14 16.63 -24.54
N ASP A 42 -15.83 17.43 -23.74
CA ASP A 42 -17.28 17.48 -23.71
C ASP A 42 -17.77 18.89 -24.03
N VAL A 43 -18.78 19.00 -24.91
CA VAL A 43 -19.47 20.26 -25.18
C VAL A 43 -20.68 20.35 -24.26
N SER A 44 -20.56 21.10 -23.17
CA SER A 44 -21.59 21.20 -22.11
C SER A 44 -22.58 22.35 -22.32
N GLY A 45 -22.40 23.17 -23.35
CA GLY A 45 -23.34 24.22 -23.73
C GLY A 45 -23.00 24.84 -25.09
N SER A 46 -24.02 25.33 -25.79
CA SER A 46 -23.86 26.04 -27.07
C SER A 46 -24.82 27.21 -27.14
N SER A 47 -24.31 28.36 -27.56
CA SER A 47 -25.08 29.52 -27.97
C SER A 47 -24.76 29.84 -29.44
N ARG A 48 -25.40 30.88 -29.99
CA ARG A 48 -25.27 31.22 -31.41
C ARG A 48 -23.82 31.55 -31.81
N ASP A 49 -23.02 32.05 -30.89
CA ASP A 49 -21.66 32.57 -31.13
C ASP A 49 -20.61 31.99 -30.18
N ARG A 50 -21.02 31.19 -29.17
CA ARG A 50 -20.10 30.55 -28.21
C ARG A 50 -20.40 29.06 -28.00
N LEU A 51 -19.38 28.31 -27.63
CA LEU A 51 -19.42 26.93 -27.17
C LEU A 51 -18.75 26.84 -25.81
N ARG A 52 -19.42 26.18 -24.87
CA ARG A 52 -18.80 25.76 -23.62
C ARG A 52 -18.22 24.38 -23.80
N VAL A 53 -16.91 24.28 -23.62
CA VAL A 53 -16.15 23.05 -23.77
C VAL A 53 -15.48 22.73 -22.44
N ASP A 54 -15.71 21.55 -21.90
CA ASP A 54 -14.98 21.01 -20.76
C ASP A 54 -13.92 20.05 -21.31
N VAL A 55 -12.63 20.38 -21.13
CA VAL A 55 -11.51 19.55 -21.60
C VAL A 55 -10.82 18.90 -20.42
N THR A 56 -10.75 17.58 -20.44
CA THR A 56 -10.00 16.80 -19.45
C THR A 56 -8.61 16.48 -19.98
N ILE A 57 -7.61 16.85 -19.18
CA ILE A 57 -6.20 16.85 -19.57
C ILE A 57 -5.42 16.07 -18.52
N ALA A 58 -4.67 15.06 -18.94
CA ALA A 58 -3.63 14.47 -18.12
C ALA A 58 -2.36 15.32 -18.24
N ALA A 59 -1.82 15.73 -17.09
CA ALA A 59 -0.56 16.45 -16.97
C ALA A 59 0.47 15.59 -16.22
N SER A 60 1.73 15.99 -16.22
CA SER A 60 2.80 15.26 -15.53
C SER A 60 3.08 15.74 -14.11
N SER A 61 2.62 16.94 -13.75
CA SER A 61 2.70 17.54 -12.42
C SER A 61 1.69 18.67 -12.26
N GLU A 62 1.58 19.23 -11.05
CA GLU A 62 0.77 20.42 -10.79
C GLU A 62 1.30 21.67 -11.53
N GLU A 63 2.62 21.83 -11.64
CA GLU A 63 3.24 22.91 -12.41
C GLU A 63 2.92 22.78 -13.89
N HIS A 64 2.96 21.56 -14.43
CA HIS A 64 2.63 21.31 -15.82
C HIS A 64 1.13 21.56 -16.09
N SER A 65 0.24 21.18 -15.17
CA SER A 65 -1.20 21.44 -15.34
C SER A 65 -1.52 22.95 -15.35
N LYS A 66 -0.81 23.74 -14.54
CA LYS A 66 -0.86 25.21 -14.58
C LYS A 66 -0.32 25.76 -15.91
N ALA A 67 0.83 25.29 -16.38
CA ALA A 67 1.41 25.71 -17.64
C ALA A 67 0.47 25.43 -18.84
N ILE A 68 -0.14 24.25 -18.90
CA ILE A 68 -1.13 23.93 -19.95
C ILE A 68 -2.33 24.89 -19.88
N THR A 69 -2.82 25.18 -18.68
CA THR A 69 -3.94 26.12 -18.48
C THR A 69 -3.57 27.53 -18.97
N GLU A 70 -2.34 27.98 -18.70
CA GLU A 70 -1.84 29.25 -19.20
C GLU A 70 -1.76 29.28 -20.74
N GLU A 71 -1.31 28.21 -21.39
CA GLU A 71 -1.31 28.13 -22.86
C GLU A 71 -2.73 28.17 -23.45
N LEU A 72 -3.69 27.50 -22.81
CA LEU A 72 -5.11 27.56 -23.22
C LEU A 72 -5.66 28.98 -23.17
N SER A 73 -5.24 29.79 -22.19
CA SER A 73 -5.67 31.20 -22.07
C SER A 73 -5.16 32.12 -23.19
N LYS A 74 -4.15 31.69 -23.96
CA LYS A 74 -3.56 32.47 -25.06
C LYS A 74 -4.29 32.26 -26.39
N ILE A 75 -5.21 31.29 -26.47
CA ILE A 75 -5.96 31.01 -27.69
C ILE A 75 -6.96 32.14 -27.95
N GLU A 76 -6.91 32.73 -29.14
CA GLU A 76 -7.79 33.83 -29.51
C GLU A 76 -9.27 33.43 -29.43
N GLY A 77 -10.06 34.23 -28.70
CA GLY A 77 -11.50 34.01 -28.51
C GLY A 77 -11.87 32.92 -27.49
N VAL A 78 -10.89 32.26 -26.87
CA VAL A 78 -11.11 31.29 -25.78
C VAL A 78 -10.97 31.97 -24.42
N GLU A 79 -11.95 31.77 -23.55
CA GLU A 79 -11.93 32.22 -22.17
C GLU A 79 -11.81 31.00 -21.24
N VAL A 80 -10.77 30.99 -20.40
CA VAL A 80 -10.58 29.94 -19.40
C VAL A 80 -11.45 30.23 -18.18
N GLY A 81 -12.36 29.30 -17.89
CA GLY A 81 -13.21 29.30 -16.72
C GLY A 81 -12.59 28.50 -15.57
N LYS A 82 -13.43 27.71 -14.90
CA LYS A 82 -12.99 26.93 -13.73
C LYS A 82 -12.07 25.78 -14.16
N VAL A 83 -10.89 25.72 -13.55
CA VAL A 83 -9.99 24.57 -13.58
C VAL A 83 -10.28 23.72 -12.35
N SER A 84 -10.58 22.45 -12.55
CA SER A 84 -10.87 21.53 -11.46
C SER A 84 -9.91 20.35 -11.51
N ASP A 85 -9.15 20.15 -10.43
CA ASP A 85 -8.33 18.96 -10.26
C ASP A 85 -9.24 17.76 -9.96
N ARG A 86 -9.14 16.70 -10.78
CA ARG A 86 -10.02 15.54 -10.68
C ARG A 86 -9.78 14.71 -9.42
N THR A 87 -8.55 14.71 -8.90
CA THR A 87 -8.21 14.07 -7.64
C THR A 87 -8.91 14.79 -6.48
N PHE A 88 -8.86 16.13 -6.46
CA PHE A 88 -9.58 16.92 -5.43
C PHE A 88 -11.10 16.80 -5.57
N LEU A 89 -11.64 16.79 -6.78
CA LEU A 89 -13.07 16.57 -7.00
C LEU A 89 -13.55 15.23 -6.43
N MET A 90 -12.75 14.16 -6.57
CA MET A 90 -13.06 12.86 -6.00
C MET A 90 -13.04 12.84 -4.46
N HIS A 91 -12.46 13.86 -3.82
CA HIS A 91 -12.37 13.99 -2.37
C HIS A 91 -13.43 14.92 -1.76
N LEU A 92 -14.32 15.51 -2.58
CA LEU A 92 -15.39 16.36 -2.07
C LEU A 92 -16.36 15.56 -1.20
N GLY A 93 -16.36 15.82 0.11
CA GLY A 93 -17.19 15.12 1.08
C GLY A 93 -16.60 13.80 1.59
N GLY A 94 -15.34 13.48 1.24
CA GLY A 94 -14.68 12.22 1.61
C GLY A 94 -15.00 11.07 0.64
N LYS A 95 -14.33 9.93 0.82
CA LYS A 95 -14.44 8.75 -0.08
C LYS A 95 -15.37 7.65 0.40
N ILE A 96 -15.86 7.72 1.64
CA ILE A 96 -16.66 6.67 2.27
C ILE A 96 -17.88 7.26 2.98
N GLU A 97 -18.93 6.45 3.11
CA GLU A 97 -20.15 6.82 3.84
C GLU A 97 -20.68 5.64 4.68
N MET A 98 -21.54 5.96 5.66
CA MET A 98 -22.24 4.97 6.47
C MET A 98 -23.63 4.70 5.89
N SER A 99 -23.99 3.43 5.74
CA SER A 99 -25.35 3.04 5.35
C SER A 99 -25.92 1.98 6.28
N SER A 100 -27.25 2.05 6.51
CA SER A 100 -27.96 1.05 7.31
C SER A 100 -28.13 -0.27 6.54
N LYS A 101 -27.83 -1.40 7.19
CA LYS A 101 -28.10 -2.75 6.66
C LYS A 101 -29.58 -3.15 6.72
N VAL A 102 -30.37 -2.44 7.52
CA VAL A 102 -31.81 -2.70 7.71
C VAL A 102 -32.63 -1.48 7.30
N ALA A 103 -33.80 -1.73 6.71
CA ALA A 103 -34.73 -0.67 6.38
C ALA A 103 -35.43 -0.16 7.66
N LEU A 104 -35.65 1.16 7.75
CA LEU A 104 -36.36 1.82 8.85
C LEU A 104 -37.56 2.59 8.29
N ARG A 105 -38.53 1.86 7.72
CA ARG A 105 -39.63 2.44 6.93
C ARG A 105 -40.86 2.75 7.74
N ASN A 106 -41.03 2.09 8.88
CA ASN A 106 -42.21 2.18 9.72
C ASN A 106 -41.83 2.08 11.21
N ARG A 107 -42.84 2.28 12.07
CA ARG A 107 -42.67 2.26 13.53
C ARG A 107 -42.25 0.90 14.07
N ASP A 108 -42.73 -0.18 13.47
CA ASP A 108 -42.42 -1.55 13.93
C ASP A 108 -40.94 -1.86 13.67
N GLU A 109 -40.44 -1.57 12.47
CA GLU A 109 -39.02 -1.69 12.11
C GLU A 109 -38.13 -0.82 13.00
N LEU A 110 -38.51 0.45 13.22
CA LEU A 110 -37.79 1.34 14.13
C LEU A 110 -37.76 0.79 15.56
N SER A 111 -38.86 0.25 16.06
CA SER A 111 -38.97 -0.28 17.42
C SER A 111 -38.13 -1.54 17.65
N MET A 112 -37.83 -2.30 16.58
CA MET A 112 -36.95 -3.46 16.63
C MET A 112 -35.48 -3.07 16.54
N ALA A 113 -35.12 -2.16 15.62
CA ALA A 113 -33.76 -1.71 15.43
C ALA A 113 -33.27 -0.77 16.55
N TYR A 114 -34.20 -0.06 17.20
CA TYR A 114 -33.92 0.87 18.29
C TYR A 114 -34.84 0.61 19.49
N THR A 115 -35.27 1.65 20.20
CA THR A 115 -36.09 1.50 21.39
C THR A 115 -37.53 1.09 21.06
N PRO A 116 -38.12 0.19 21.86
CA PRO A 116 -37.53 -0.50 23.02
C PRO A 116 -36.80 -1.82 22.69
N GLY A 117 -36.90 -2.33 21.45
CA GLY A 117 -36.44 -3.67 21.07
C GLY A 117 -34.95 -3.92 21.28
N VAL A 118 -34.09 -2.94 20.97
CA VAL A 118 -32.63 -3.02 21.09
C VAL A 118 -32.17 -3.31 22.52
N ALA A 119 -32.94 -2.92 23.54
CA ALA A 119 -32.59 -3.15 24.94
C ALA A 119 -32.44 -4.64 25.26
N ARG A 120 -33.23 -5.52 24.62
CA ARG A 120 -33.11 -6.97 24.77
C ARG A 120 -31.79 -7.51 24.22
N VAL A 121 -31.32 -6.94 23.11
CA VAL A 121 -30.01 -7.30 22.52
C VAL A 121 -28.89 -6.82 23.43
N SER A 122 -28.98 -5.60 23.97
CA SER A 122 -28.00 -5.08 24.94
C SER A 122 -27.91 -5.93 26.20
N LEU A 123 -29.05 -6.36 26.77
CA LEU A 123 -29.06 -7.24 27.95
C LEU A 123 -28.47 -8.62 27.63
N ALA A 124 -28.80 -9.20 26.47
CA ALA A 124 -28.22 -10.48 26.05
C ALA A 124 -26.69 -10.41 25.90
N LEU A 125 -26.16 -9.29 25.39
CA LEU A 125 -24.71 -9.05 25.29
C LEU A 125 -24.05 -8.76 26.64
N ALA A 126 -24.76 -8.15 27.59
CA ALA A 126 -24.25 -7.98 28.94
C ALA A 126 -24.11 -9.32 29.68
N GLU A 127 -24.99 -10.28 29.39
CA GLU A 127 -24.92 -11.65 29.90
C GLU A 127 -23.89 -12.51 29.16
N ASN A 128 -23.77 -12.37 27.83
CA ASN A 128 -22.89 -13.16 26.97
C ASN A 128 -22.09 -12.25 26.00
N PRO A 129 -20.98 -11.62 26.44
CA PRO A 129 -20.22 -10.67 25.63
C PRO A 129 -19.66 -11.25 24.32
N GLU A 130 -19.41 -12.56 24.25
CA GLU A 130 -18.91 -13.23 23.04
C GLU A 130 -19.87 -13.15 21.85
N ASP A 131 -21.16 -12.95 22.11
CA ASP A 131 -22.18 -12.76 21.08
C ASP A 131 -22.06 -11.42 20.34
N ALA A 132 -21.14 -10.52 20.75
CA ALA A 132 -20.93 -9.24 20.11
C ALA A 132 -20.64 -9.38 18.60
N ARG A 133 -19.84 -10.37 18.19
CA ARG A 133 -19.59 -10.66 16.77
C ARG A 133 -20.84 -11.20 16.04
N ARG A 134 -21.80 -11.80 16.74
CA ARG A 134 -23.02 -12.34 16.13
C ARG A 134 -24.10 -11.27 15.98
N LEU A 135 -24.22 -10.40 16.97
CA LEU A 135 -25.35 -9.47 17.12
C LEU A 135 -25.02 -8.02 16.76
N THR A 136 -23.75 -7.70 16.47
CA THR A 136 -23.32 -6.32 16.16
C THR A 136 -22.44 -6.25 14.93
N ILE A 137 -22.15 -5.01 14.51
CA ILE A 137 -21.23 -4.75 13.40
C ILE A 137 -19.81 -5.26 13.68
N LYS A 138 -19.41 -5.47 14.96
CA LYS A 138 -18.10 -6.03 15.36
C LYS A 138 -17.72 -7.27 14.55
N ARG A 139 -18.68 -8.02 14.03
CA ARG A 139 -18.44 -9.15 13.12
C ARG A 139 -17.49 -8.86 11.96
N ASN A 140 -17.54 -7.64 11.40
CA ASN A 140 -16.99 -7.33 10.08
C ASN A 140 -16.28 -5.97 10.02
N THR A 141 -16.07 -5.33 11.17
CA THR A 141 -15.52 -3.98 11.24
C THR A 141 -14.02 -3.99 11.51
N VAL A 142 -13.24 -3.21 10.77
CA VAL A 142 -11.80 -3.01 11.04
C VAL A 142 -11.53 -1.53 11.34
N ALA A 143 -10.69 -1.25 12.32
CA ALA A 143 -10.17 0.10 12.54
C ALA A 143 -8.87 0.27 11.75
N VAL A 144 -8.79 1.27 10.89
CA VAL A 144 -7.54 1.70 10.23
C VAL A 144 -6.96 2.83 11.07
N VAL A 145 -5.99 2.51 11.92
CA VAL A 145 -5.44 3.42 12.93
C VAL A 145 -4.09 3.98 12.47
N THR A 146 -3.94 5.30 12.56
CA THR A 146 -2.68 6.01 12.27
C THR A 146 -2.50 7.19 13.22
N ASP A 147 -1.26 7.64 13.41
CA ASP A 147 -0.91 8.95 14.01
C ASP A 147 -0.47 9.98 12.96
N GLY A 148 -0.43 9.59 11.68
CA GLY A 148 0.03 10.41 10.56
C GLY A 148 1.53 10.73 10.59
N SER A 149 2.34 9.94 11.32
CA SER A 149 3.78 10.21 11.47
C SER A 149 4.66 9.67 10.35
N ALA A 150 4.14 8.79 9.48
CA ALA A 150 4.87 8.23 8.35
C ALA A 150 3.97 8.02 7.11
N VAL A 151 3.20 9.05 6.73
CA VAL A 151 2.21 8.92 5.64
C VAL A 151 2.90 8.81 4.29
N LEU A 152 2.82 7.64 3.65
CA LEU A 152 3.44 7.38 2.35
C LEU A 152 4.95 7.77 2.37
N GLY A 153 5.43 8.44 1.32
CA GLY A 153 6.75 9.08 1.29
C GLY A 153 6.78 10.53 1.80
N LEU A 154 5.68 11.02 2.41
CA LEU A 154 5.55 12.41 2.85
C LEU A 154 6.07 12.62 4.28
N GLY A 155 6.27 11.55 5.03
CA GLY A 155 6.75 11.58 6.42
C GLY A 155 5.66 12.03 7.40
N ASN A 156 6.06 12.78 8.41
CA ASN A 156 5.17 13.23 9.48
C ASN A 156 4.39 14.48 9.05
N ILE A 157 3.18 14.28 8.54
CA ILE A 157 2.26 15.34 8.11
C ILE A 157 1.06 15.50 9.05
N GLY A 158 1.01 14.68 10.10
CA GLY A 158 -0.02 14.71 11.13
C GLY A 158 -1.32 14.01 10.75
N PRO A 159 -2.21 13.78 11.73
CA PRO A 159 -3.39 12.93 11.60
C PRO A 159 -4.42 13.46 10.60
N ILE A 160 -4.60 14.78 10.50
CA ILE A 160 -5.57 15.40 9.59
C ILE A 160 -5.17 15.17 8.14
N ALA A 161 -3.88 15.36 7.81
CA ALA A 161 -3.39 15.17 6.46
C ALA A 161 -3.32 13.67 6.07
N ALA A 162 -3.33 12.75 7.05
CA ALA A 162 -3.41 11.31 6.82
C ALA A 162 -4.82 10.82 6.45
N LEU A 163 -5.89 11.55 6.82
CA LEU A 163 -7.29 11.13 6.62
C LEU A 163 -7.59 10.65 5.18
N PRO A 164 -7.18 11.36 4.11
CA PRO A 164 -7.45 10.90 2.76
C PRO A 164 -6.86 9.51 2.46
N VAL A 165 -5.67 9.20 2.97
CA VAL A 165 -5.03 7.90 2.80
C VAL A 165 -5.81 6.82 3.56
N MET A 166 -6.16 7.09 4.82
CA MET A 166 -6.92 6.15 5.67
C MET A 166 -8.32 5.86 5.13
N GLU A 167 -9.03 6.86 4.62
CA GLU A 167 -10.30 6.68 3.91
C GLU A 167 -10.12 5.81 2.66
N GLY A 168 -9.01 6.02 1.93
CA GLY A 168 -8.66 5.20 0.77
C GLY A 168 -8.51 3.74 1.17
N LYS A 169 -7.74 3.44 2.23
CA LYS A 169 -7.61 2.08 2.75
C LYS A 169 -8.94 1.47 3.18
N ALA A 170 -9.79 2.25 3.86
CA ALA A 170 -11.11 1.80 4.24
C ALA A 170 -11.98 1.43 3.02
N ALA A 171 -11.94 2.25 1.96
CA ALA A 171 -12.64 1.95 0.71
C ALA A 171 -12.11 0.68 0.04
N LEU A 172 -10.79 0.43 0.06
CA LEU A 172 -10.16 -0.77 -0.52
C LEU A 172 -10.54 -2.04 0.27
N PHE A 173 -10.58 -1.98 1.61
CA PHE A 173 -11.12 -3.06 2.45
C PHE A 173 -12.54 -3.43 2.03
N LYS A 174 -13.40 -2.43 1.82
CA LYS A 174 -14.78 -2.65 1.43
C LYS A 174 -14.89 -3.23 0.03
N GLN A 175 -14.16 -2.66 -0.93
CA GLN A 175 -14.24 -3.02 -2.34
C GLN A 175 -13.71 -4.44 -2.60
N PHE A 176 -12.58 -4.82 -2.00
CA PHE A 176 -11.91 -6.08 -2.33
C PHE A 176 -12.23 -7.23 -1.39
N ALA A 177 -12.66 -6.95 -0.15
CA ALA A 177 -12.91 -7.98 0.85
C ALA A 177 -14.27 -7.88 1.54
N GLY A 178 -15.09 -6.87 1.21
CA GLY A 178 -16.38 -6.64 1.86
C GLY A 178 -16.26 -6.27 3.34
N VAL A 179 -15.09 -5.85 3.81
CA VAL A 179 -14.81 -5.49 5.20
C VAL A 179 -15.27 -4.05 5.46
N ASP A 180 -15.98 -3.82 6.57
CA ASP A 180 -16.49 -2.51 6.97
C ASP A 180 -15.40 -1.73 7.74
N ALA A 181 -14.47 -1.10 7.04
CA ALA A 181 -13.33 -0.42 7.67
C ALA A 181 -13.59 1.06 8.00
N TRP A 182 -12.99 1.58 9.08
CA TRP A 182 -13.12 2.97 9.52
C TRP A 182 -11.77 3.63 9.78
N PRO A 183 -11.51 4.83 9.23
CA PRO A 183 -10.28 5.58 9.48
C PRO A 183 -10.30 6.22 10.86
N LEU A 184 -9.25 5.99 11.65
CA LEU A 184 -9.05 6.56 12.99
C LEU A 184 -7.65 7.20 13.06
N CYS A 185 -7.56 8.46 12.65
CA CYS A 185 -6.35 9.27 12.78
C CYS A 185 -6.28 9.88 14.18
N LEU A 186 -5.29 9.48 14.98
CA LEU A 186 -5.13 9.90 16.37
C LEU A 186 -4.26 11.15 16.44
N ASP A 187 -4.75 12.18 17.13
CA ASP A 187 -3.99 13.43 17.40
C ASP A 187 -3.08 13.29 18.62
N THR A 188 -2.28 12.22 18.60
CA THR A 188 -1.21 11.95 19.55
C THR A 188 -0.16 11.08 18.90
N GLN A 189 1.09 11.32 19.27
CA GLN A 189 2.24 10.54 18.82
C GLN A 189 2.97 9.90 20.02
N ASP A 190 2.35 9.92 21.20
CA ASP A 190 2.83 9.20 22.38
C ASP A 190 2.47 7.72 22.26
N THR A 191 3.48 6.85 22.40
CA THR A 191 3.33 5.39 22.23
C THR A 191 2.27 4.81 23.17
N GLU A 192 2.31 5.16 24.45
CA GLU A 192 1.39 4.61 25.46
C GLU A 192 -0.03 5.16 25.28
N GLU A 193 -0.18 6.43 24.91
CA GLU A 193 -1.47 7.01 24.59
C GLU A 193 -2.12 6.32 23.39
N ILE A 194 -1.38 6.08 22.31
CA ILE A 194 -1.87 5.33 21.15
C ILE A 194 -2.34 3.93 21.59
N ILE A 195 -1.52 3.18 22.32
CA ILE A 195 -1.86 1.84 22.80
C ILE A 195 -3.14 1.89 23.64
N LYS A 196 -3.24 2.85 24.57
CA LYS A 196 -4.40 3.02 25.45
C LYS A 196 -5.67 3.34 24.65
N VAL A 197 -5.59 4.24 23.67
CA VAL A 197 -6.73 4.62 22.83
C VAL A 197 -7.20 3.42 22.01
N VAL A 198 -6.29 2.72 21.33
CA VAL A 198 -6.64 1.54 20.51
C VAL A 198 -7.29 0.46 21.37
N LYS A 199 -6.80 0.22 22.58
CA LYS A 199 -7.43 -0.72 23.53
C LYS A 199 -8.83 -0.29 23.94
N ALA A 200 -9.04 1.00 24.18
CA ALA A 200 -10.34 1.51 24.60
C ALA A 200 -11.42 1.35 23.51
N ILE A 201 -11.04 1.44 22.23
CA ILE A 201 -11.97 1.33 21.09
C ILE A 201 -12.15 -0.10 20.58
N ALA A 202 -11.23 -1.01 20.90
CA ALA A 202 -11.22 -2.40 20.43
C ALA A 202 -12.56 -3.17 20.58
N PRO A 203 -13.41 -2.92 21.61
CA PRO A 203 -14.71 -3.59 21.71
C PRO A 203 -15.58 -3.46 20.44
N GLY A 204 -15.47 -2.36 19.69
CA GLY A 204 -16.26 -2.13 18.47
C GLY A 204 -15.76 -2.84 17.19
N PHE A 205 -14.56 -3.42 17.21
CA PHE A 205 -13.86 -3.88 16.01
C PHE A 205 -13.58 -5.39 16.02
N ALA A 206 -13.51 -5.99 14.83
CA ALA A 206 -13.10 -7.36 14.56
C ALA A 206 -11.58 -7.52 14.48
N GLY A 207 -10.87 -6.42 14.22
CA GLY A 207 -9.42 -6.34 14.06
C GLY A 207 -8.94 -4.89 13.93
N ILE A 208 -7.64 -4.68 14.13
CA ILE A 208 -6.97 -3.38 14.04
C ILE A 208 -5.93 -3.45 12.92
N ASN A 209 -6.02 -2.53 11.97
CA ASN A 209 -5.01 -2.28 10.95
C ASN A 209 -4.21 -1.03 11.33
N LEU A 210 -2.96 -1.20 11.76
CA LEU A 210 -2.05 -0.08 12.02
C LEU A 210 -1.43 0.38 10.69
N GLU A 211 -1.32 1.69 10.53
CA GLU A 211 -0.95 2.30 9.26
C GLU A 211 -0.13 3.58 9.43
N ASP A 212 0.90 3.78 8.60
CA ASP A 212 1.64 5.04 8.48
C ASP A 212 2.15 5.58 9.85
N ILE A 213 2.59 4.67 10.74
CA ILE A 213 3.21 5.00 12.04
C ILE A 213 4.73 4.82 11.93
N SER A 214 5.48 5.84 12.30
CA SER A 214 6.94 5.87 12.18
C SER A 214 7.65 4.85 13.10
N ALA A 215 8.73 4.28 12.57
CA ALA A 215 9.69 3.51 13.36
C ALA A 215 10.52 4.43 14.27
N PRO A 216 10.96 3.97 15.47
CA PRO A 216 10.77 2.62 16.00
C PRO A 216 9.45 2.40 16.77
N ARG A 217 8.62 3.44 16.97
CA ARG A 217 7.41 3.34 17.81
C ARG A 217 6.42 2.29 17.31
N CYS A 218 6.29 2.17 15.99
CA CYS A 218 5.40 1.20 15.36
C CYS A 218 5.61 -0.24 15.86
N PHE A 219 6.85 -0.62 16.17
CA PHE A 219 7.19 -1.95 16.68
C PHE A 219 6.65 -2.19 18.08
N GLU A 220 6.84 -1.23 18.98
CA GLU A 220 6.33 -1.35 20.35
C GLU A 220 4.80 -1.31 20.38
N ILE A 221 4.19 -0.38 19.64
CA ILE A 221 2.74 -0.25 19.52
C ILE A 221 2.13 -1.56 19.03
N GLU A 222 2.64 -2.11 17.92
CA GLU A 222 2.13 -3.37 17.39
C GLU A 222 2.34 -4.53 18.38
N ARG A 223 3.54 -4.69 18.93
CA ARG A 223 3.86 -5.78 19.86
C ARG A 223 2.94 -5.75 21.07
N ARG A 224 2.77 -4.59 21.71
CA ARG A 224 1.91 -4.42 22.89
C ARG A 224 0.44 -4.66 22.55
N LEU A 225 -0.05 -4.13 21.43
CA LEU A 225 -1.44 -4.34 21.02
C LEU A 225 -1.73 -5.81 20.66
N ARG A 226 -0.82 -6.51 19.97
CA ARG A 226 -0.95 -7.95 19.72
C ARG A 226 -0.96 -8.78 21.01
N GLN A 227 -0.26 -8.34 22.05
CA GLN A 227 -0.21 -9.04 23.34
C GLN A 227 -1.43 -8.75 24.23
N GLU A 228 -2.02 -7.56 24.09
CA GLU A 228 -3.04 -7.05 25.02
C GLU A 228 -4.47 -7.11 24.48
N LEU A 229 -4.67 -7.38 23.18
CA LEU A 229 -5.98 -7.47 22.55
C LEU A 229 -6.39 -8.91 22.22
N ASP A 230 -7.70 -9.14 22.19
CA ASP A 230 -8.36 -10.39 21.81
C ASP A 230 -8.76 -10.44 20.32
N ILE A 231 -8.29 -9.47 19.54
CA ILE A 231 -8.54 -9.30 18.10
C ILE A 231 -7.20 -9.15 17.37
N PRO A 232 -7.13 -9.53 16.08
CA PRO A 232 -5.89 -9.47 15.32
C PRO A 232 -5.49 -8.01 15.11
N VAL A 233 -4.19 -7.74 15.31
CA VAL A 233 -3.56 -6.44 15.08
C VAL A 233 -2.48 -6.63 14.01
N PHE A 234 -2.65 -5.95 12.88
CA PHE A 234 -1.78 -6.08 11.72
C PHE A 234 -1.27 -4.70 11.31
N HIS A 235 0.04 -4.54 11.25
CA HIS A 235 0.65 -3.34 10.65
C HIS A 235 0.91 -3.55 9.16
N ASP A 236 0.21 -2.80 8.30
CA ASP A 236 0.25 -3.07 6.85
C ASP A 236 1.61 -2.71 6.23
N ASP A 237 2.22 -1.58 6.60
CA ASP A 237 3.55 -1.19 6.10
C ASP A 237 4.65 -2.19 6.46
N GLN A 238 4.44 -3.00 7.50
CA GLN A 238 5.35 -4.08 7.89
C GLN A 238 4.97 -5.38 7.18
N HIS A 239 3.88 -6.00 7.63
CA HIS A 239 3.53 -7.36 7.26
C HIS A 239 2.90 -7.44 5.88
N GLY A 240 2.12 -6.43 5.49
CA GLY A 240 1.54 -6.33 4.14
C GLY A 240 2.63 -6.24 3.08
N THR A 241 3.58 -5.34 3.28
CA THR A 241 4.76 -5.21 2.42
C THR A 241 5.54 -6.52 2.35
N ALA A 242 5.82 -7.15 3.49
CA ALA A 242 6.54 -8.42 3.55
C ALA A 242 5.85 -9.55 2.75
N ILE A 243 4.52 -9.69 2.91
CA ILE A 243 3.72 -10.69 2.19
C ILE A 243 3.85 -10.51 0.68
N VAL A 244 3.67 -9.28 0.18
CA VAL A 244 3.67 -9.02 -1.27
C VAL A 244 5.08 -9.18 -1.84
N VAL A 245 6.11 -8.77 -1.10
CA VAL A 245 7.52 -8.97 -1.49
C VAL A 245 7.84 -10.47 -1.60
N LEU A 246 7.47 -11.29 -0.60
CA LEU A 246 7.68 -12.73 -0.67
C LEU A 246 6.90 -13.37 -1.82
N ALA A 247 5.66 -12.93 -2.06
CA ALA A 247 4.84 -13.42 -3.18
C ALA A 247 5.50 -13.14 -4.53
N ALA A 248 5.92 -11.89 -4.74
CA ALA A 248 6.61 -11.46 -5.94
C ALA A 248 7.94 -12.20 -6.13
N LEU A 249 8.74 -12.31 -5.06
CA LEU A 249 10.03 -12.99 -5.11
C LEU A 249 9.87 -14.48 -5.45
N THR A 250 8.86 -15.15 -4.89
CA THR A 250 8.55 -16.54 -5.20
C THR A 250 8.35 -16.75 -6.70
N ASN A 251 7.60 -15.85 -7.35
CA ASN A 251 7.37 -15.91 -8.79
C ASN A 251 8.58 -15.44 -9.62
N ALA A 252 9.30 -14.42 -9.18
CA ALA A 252 10.53 -13.98 -9.83
C ALA A 252 11.61 -15.06 -9.84
N LEU A 253 11.77 -15.80 -8.73
CA LEU A 253 12.70 -16.93 -8.62
C LEU A 253 12.36 -18.04 -9.62
N LYS A 254 11.08 -18.36 -9.82
CA LYS A 254 10.63 -19.30 -10.86
C LYS A 254 11.01 -18.81 -12.26
N VAL A 255 10.82 -17.52 -12.56
CA VAL A 255 11.17 -16.91 -13.86
C VAL A 255 12.66 -17.08 -14.17
N VAL A 256 13.54 -16.90 -13.17
CA VAL A 256 15.00 -17.01 -13.36
C VAL A 256 15.55 -18.41 -13.05
N GLY A 257 14.69 -19.37 -12.70
CA GLY A 257 15.08 -20.76 -12.41
C GLY A 257 15.93 -20.93 -11.13
N LYS A 258 15.72 -20.09 -10.13
CA LYS A 258 16.44 -20.12 -8.83
C LYS A 258 15.51 -20.56 -7.70
N LYS A 259 16.10 -20.95 -6.56
CA LYS A 259 15.36 -21.32 -5.33
C LYS A 259 15.70 -20.35 -4.20
N LEU A 260 14.77 -20.14 -3.28
CA LEU A 260 14.92 -19.14 -2.21
C LEU A 260 16.07 -19.47 -1.26
N GLU A 261 16.27 -20.75 -0.98
CA GLU A 261 17.33 -21.24 -0.09
C GLU A 261 18.74 -21.16 -0.68
N ASP A 262 18.86 -20.98 -2.01
CA ASP A 262 20.12 -21.00 -2.76
C ASP A 262 20.60 -19.61 -3.19
N VAL A 263 19.78 -18.55 -3.03
CA VAL A 263 20.08 -17.20 -3.51
C VAL A 263 20.67 -16.30 -2.43
N ARG A 264 21.56 -15.40 -2.86
CA ARG A 264 22.07 -14.32 -2.02
C ARG A 264 21.22 -13.06 -2.17
N ILE A 265 20.59 -12.62 -1.08
CA ILE A 265 19.69 -11.48 -1.03
C ILE A 265 20.38 -10.29 -0.35
N VAL A 266 20.33 -9.11 -0.98
CA VAL A 266 20.80 -7.86 -0.40
C VAL A 266 19.62 -6.91 -0.19
N GLY A 267 19.38 -6.52 1.06
CA GLY A 267 18.36 -5.57 1.45
C GLY A 267 18.92 -4.16 1.67
N SER A 268 18.18 -3.13 1.25
CA SER A 268 18.43 -1.75 1.67
C SER A 268 17.29 -1.25 2.55
N GLY A 269 17.62 -0.89 3.79
CA GLY A 269 16.68 -0.42 4.81
C GLY A 269 16.44 -1.46 5.92
N ALA A 270 16.79 -1.11 7.15
CA ALA A 270 16.52 -1.90 8.37
C ALA A 270 15.36 -1.32 9.20
N GLY A 271 14.45 -0.59 8.55
CA GLY A 271 13.25 -0.01 9.16
C GLY A 271 12.11 -1.03 9.32
N ALA A 272 10.89 -0.53 9.52
CA ALA A 272 9.69 -1.34 9.73
C ALA A 272 9.46 -2.37 8.61
N ALA A 273 9.35 -1.91 7.36
CA ALA A 273 9.16 -2.77 6.20
C ALA A 273 10.33 -3.74 5.99
N GLY A 274 11.57 -3.24 6.02
CA GLY A 274 12.77 -4.05 5.76
C GLY A 274 12.96 -5.19 6.74
N THR A 275 12.75 -4.92 8.03
CA THR A 275 12.86 -5.95 9.08
C THR A 275 11.72 -6.97 9.00
N ALA A 276 10.50 -6.55 8.64
CA ALA A 276 9.38 -7.47 8.43
C ALA A 276 9.58 -8.37 7.20
N ILE A 277 10.05 -7.81 6.08
CA ILE A 277 10.44 -8.56 4.88
C ILE A 277 11.49 -9.61 5.26
N LEU A 278 12.56 -9.19 5.94
CA LEU A 278 13.63 -10.07 6.37
C LEU A 278 13.13 -11.26 7.20
N LYS A 279 12.36 -10.98 8.26
CA LYS A 279 11.78 -12.02 9.14
C LYS A 279 10.94 -13.01 8.34
N LEU A 280 10.13 -12.51 7.40
CA LEU A 280 9.26 -13.37 6.60
C LEU A 280 10.03 -14.19 5.55
N LEU A 281 11.06 -13.63 4.92
CA LEU A 281 11.94 -14.35 4.00
C LEU A 281 12.68 -15.50 4.71
N ILE A 282 13.21 -15.26 5.91
CA ILE A 282 13.84 -16.31 6.74
C ILE A 282 12.81 -17.39 7.08
N ALA A 283 11.60 -17.00 7.52
CA ALA A 283 10.53 -17.95 7.81
C ALA A 283 10.09 -18.76 6.58
N ALA A 284 10.25 -18.21 5.37
CA ALA A 284 9.98 -18.88 4.11
C ALA A 284 11.13 -19.79 3.61
N GLY A 285 12.32 -19.71 4.23
CA GLY A 285 13.47 -20.59 3.94
C GLY A 285 14.70 -19.90 3.36
N ALA A 286 14.74 -18.57 3.28
CA ALA A 286 15.94 -17.85 2.84
C ALA A 286 17.09 -18.01 3.86
N THR A 287 18.31 -18.22 3.36
CA THR A 287 19.48 -18.57 4.17
C THR A 287 20.60 -17.53 4.13
N ASP A 288 20.76 -16.80 3.02
CA ASP A 288 21.78 -15.78 2.83
C ASP A 288 21.15 -14.41 2.53
N ILE A 289 20.99 -13.61 3.57
CA ILE A 289 20.48 -12.24 3.47
C ILE A 289 21.48 -11.29 4.11
N THR A 290 21.84 -10.21 3.43
CA THR A 290 22.64 -9.10 4.00
C THR A 290 21.82 -7.82 3.92
N VAL A 291 21.68 -7.09 5.03
CA VAL A 291 20.96 -5.80 5.05
C VAL A 291 21.95 -4.65 5.25
N ALA A 292 21.76 -3.57 4.51
CA ALA A 292 22.48 -2.31 4.73
C ALA A 292 21.49 -1.18 5.04
N ASP A 293 21.90 -0.27 5.93
CA ASP A 293 21.22 1.01 6.17
C ASP A 293 22.15 2.18 5.80
N TYR A 294 21.81 3.40 6.25
CA TYR A 294 22.58 4.60 5.95
C TYR A 294 24.00 4.62 6.56
N HIS A 295 24.31 3.74 7.51
CA HIS A 295 25.68 3.55 8.05
C HIS A 295 26.43 2.40 7.37
N GLY A 296 25.83 1.73 6.39
CA GLY A 296 26.42 0.60 5.67
C GLY A 296 25.83 -0.75 6.09
N VAL A 297 26.56 -1.83 5.82
CA VAL A 297 26.13 -3.20 6.13
C VAL A 297 25.92 -3.35 7.64
N VAL A 298 24.76 -3.90 8.02
CA VAL A 298 24.42 -4.19 9.42
C VAL A 298 25.17 -5.44 9.87
N HIS A 299 25.92 -5.32 10.96
CA HIS A 299 26.70 -6.42 11.53
C HIS A 299 26.99 -6.20 13.02
N VAL A 300 27.34 -7.27 13.74
CA VAL A 300 27.60 -7.23 15.19
C VAL A 300 28.76 -6.31 15.60
N GLY A 301 29.68 -5.97 14.70
CA GLY A 301 30.81 -5.07 14.98
C GLY A 301 30.49 -3.58 14.98
N ARG A 302 29.24 -3.18 14.67
CA ARG A 302 28.86 -1.77 14.54
C ARG A 302 28.62 -1.13 15.91
N ALA A 303 29.08 0.11 16.10
CA ALA A 303 28.99 0.78 17.39
C ALA A 303 27.54 1.08 17.80
N ASP A 304 26.69 1.45 16.84
CA ASP A 304 25.27 1.75 17.06
C ASP A 304 24.42 0.49 17.29
N VAL A 305 24.81 -0.65 16.70
CA VAL A 305 24.23 -1.97 17.00
C VAL A 305 24.48 -2.37 18.46
N ASN A 306 25.63 -1.98 19.02
CA ASN A 306 26.03 -2.31 20.39
C ASN A 306 25.83 -1.17 21.40
N GLY A 307 25.41 0.02 20.94
CA GLY A 307 25.43 1.27 21.71
C GLY A 307 24.14 1.61 22.44
N GLY A 308 23.11 0.76 22.34
CA GLY A 308 21.83 0.90 23.04
C GLY A 308 21.58 -0.23 24.04
N ASP A 309 20.36 -0.30 24.62
CA ASP A 309 19.91 -1.37 25.51
C ASP A 309 19.75 -2.70 24.75
N GLY A 310 20.83 -3.31 24.26
CA GLY A 310 21.03 -4.74 23.94
C GLY A 310 20.07 -5.52 23.01
N ASP A 311 18.83 -5.09 22.82
CA ASP A 311 17.66 -5.88 22.41
C ASP A 311 16.82 -5.16 21.33
N GLY A 312 17.42 -4.22 20.59
CA GLY A 312 16.76 -3.48 19.52
C GLY A 312 16.61 -4.27 18.22
N GLU A 313 15.64 -3.92 17.37
CA GLU A 313 15.44 -4.55 16.05
C GLU A 313 16.71 -4.58 15.19
N LEU A 314 17.55 -3.55 15.25
CA LEU A 314 18.83 -3.51 14.53
C LEU A 314 19.83 -4.58 15.03
N ARG A 315 19.81 -4.89 16.33
CA ARG A 315 20.62 -5.99 16.89
C ARG A 315 20.11 -7.33 16.39
N TRP A 316 18.79 -7.52 16.38
CA TRP A 316 18.19 -8.73 15.83
C TRP A 316 18.61 -8.96 14.37
N VAL A 317 18.58 -7.91 13.53
CA VAL A 317 19.08 -7.98 12.14
C VAL A 317 20.56 -8.42 12.11
N ALA A 318 21.43 -7.82 12.91
CA ALA A 318 22.84 -8.17 12.95
C ALA A 318 23.11 -9.63 13.37
N ASP A 319 22.28 -10.19 14.25
CA ASP A 319 22.46 -11.56 14.78
C ASP A 319 21.90 -12.65 13.85
N HIS A 320 20.92 -12.32 13.00
CA HIS A 320 20.19 -13.30 12.19
C HIS A 320 20.47 -13.21 10.69
N THR A 321 21.35 -12.28 10.28
CA THR A 321 21.68 -12.04 8.87
C THR A 321 23.18 -11.98 8.66
N ASN A 322 23.58 -11.78 7.40
CA ASN A 322 24.95 -11.58 6.97
C ASN A 322 25.89 -12.74 7.35
N PRO A 323 25.59 -13.98 6.91
CA PRO A 323 26.42 -15.14 7.24
C PRO A 323 27.86 -15.01 6.69
N GLY A 324 28.04 -14.20 5.64
CA GLY A 324 29.35 -13.86 5.07
C GLY A 324 30.18 -12.86 5.89
N ASN A 325 29.67 -12.35 7.02
CA ASN A 325 30.31 -11.32 7.85
C ASN A 325 30.79 -10.10 7.05
N LEU A 326 30.01 -9.70 6.05
CA LEU A 326 30.32 -8.57 5.20
C LEU A 326 30.29 -7.27 6.00
N THR A 327 31.19 -6.36 5.64
CA THR A 327 31.26 -5.00 6.18
C THR A 327 31.32 -4.01 5.01
N GLY A 328 31.22 -2.72 5.30
CA GLY A 328 31.32 -1.68 4.27
C GLY A 328 29.96 -1.20 3.76
N THR A 329 29.89 -0.89 2.47
CA THR A 329 28.79 -0.18 1.83
C THR A 329 27.75 -1.11 1.20
N LEU A 330 26.56 -0.58 0.92
CA LEU A 330 25.52 -1.29 0.16
C LEU A 330 26.05 -1.78 -1.21
N ARG A 331 26.82 -0.95 -1.92
CA ARG A 331 27.35 -1.26 -3.26
C ARG A 331 28.32 -2.44 -3.22
N GLU A 332 29.19 -2.49 -2.22
CA GLU A 332 30.10 -3.62 -2.01
C GLU A 332 29.35 -4.90 -1.67
N ALA A 333 28.29 -4.81 -0.86
CA ALA A 333 27.43 -5.95 -0.58
C ALA A 333 26.65 -6.39 -1.84
N LEU A 334 26.26 -5.49 -2.73
CA LEU A 334 25.45 -5.80 -3.91
C LEU A 334 26.16 -6.69 -4.94
N ALA A 335 27.49 -6.58 -5.05
CA ALA A 335 28.27 -7.33 -6.03
C ALA A 335 28.03 -8.84 -5.89
N GLY A 336 27.66 -9.49 -7.00
CA GLY A 336 27.36 -10.92 -7.07
C GLY A 336 26.09 -11.36 -6.33
N ALA A 337 25.26 -10.46 -5.83
CA ALA A 337 23.95 -10.81 -5.26
C ALA A 337 22.98 -11.27 -6.36
N ASP A 338 22.09 -12.22 -6.03
CA ASP A 338 21.03 -12.68 -6.92
C ASP A 338 19.80 -11.77 -6.86
N VAL A 339 19.53 -11.20 -5.68
CA VAL A 339 18.33 -10.44 -5.39
C VAL A 339 18.70 -9.16 -4.66
N PHE A 340 18.15 -8.04 -5.10
CA PHE A 340 18.14 -6.77 -4.37
C PHE A 340 16.71 -6.43 -3.95
N ILE A 341 16.52 -6.01 -2.69
CA ILE A 341 15.24 -5.51 -2.17
C ILE A 341 15.48 -4.18 -1.46
N GLY A 342 15.05 -3.08 -2.06
CA GLY A 342 15.10 -1.75 -1.50
C GLY A 342 13.76 -1.32 -0.91
N VAL A 343 13.78 -0.83 0.32
CA VAL A 343 12.67 -0.16 1.01
C VAL A 343 13.18 1.05 1.81
N SER A 344 14.08 1.83 1.21
CA SER A 344 14.87 2.83 1.94
C SER A 344 14.74 4.24 1.36
N ALA A 345 15.62 4.61 0.43
CA ALA A 345 15.83 5.98 -0.01
C ALA A 345 16.01 6.06 -1.54
N PRO A 346 15.62 7.19 -2.15
CA PRO A 346 15.64 7.33 -3.60
C PRO A 346 17.08 7.41 -4.17
N ARG A 347 17.29 6.84 -5.35
CA ARG A 347 18.51 6.98 -6.20
C ARG A 347 19.83 6.67 -5.48
N ILE A 348 19.84 5.67 -4.61
CA ILE A 348 21.04 5.22 -3.90
C ILE A 348 21.91 4.26 -4.74
N LEU A 349 21.36 3.69 -5.82
CA LEU A 349 22.03 2.80 -6.76
C LEU A 349 21.87 3.30 -8.21
N THR A 350 22.78 2.90 -9.08
CA THR A 350 22.79 3.17 -10.53
C THR A 350 22.73 1.86 -11.32
N GLY A 351 22.45 1.93 -12.63
CA GLY A 351 22.52 0.76 -13.52
C GLY A 351 23.88 0.06 -13.47
N GLU A 352 24.99 0.81 -13.33
CA GLU A 352 26.33 0.25 -13.17
C GLU A 352 26.47 -0.60 -11.91
N ASP A 353 25.83 -0.21 -10.80
CA ASP A 353 25.80 -1.04 -9.59
C ASP A 353 25.02 -2.34 -9.84
N ILE A 354 23.86 -2.25 -10.51
CA ILE A 354 23.04 -3.43 -10.86
C ILE A 354 23.82 -4.38 -11.79
N ALA A 355 24.64 -3.85 -12.70
CA ALA A 355 25.48 -4.66 -13.58
C ALA A 355 26.50 -5.54 -12.85
N THR A 356 26.80 -5.26 -11.58
CA THR A 356 27.69 -6.09 -10.74
C THR A 356 27.00 -7.31 -10.11
N MET A 357 25.67 -7.40 -10.19
CA MET A 357 24.89 -8.51 -9.64
C MET A 357 25.08 -9.80 -10.45
N ALA A 358 24.62 -10.93 -9.89
CA ALA A 358 24.69 -12.23 -10.54
C ALA A 358 23.81 -12.30 -11.80
N PRO A 359 24.14 -13.17 -12.79
CA PRO A 359 23.27 -13.41 -13.94
C PRO A 359 21.85 -13.81 -13.51
N GLY A 360 20.85 -13.27 -14.21
CA GLY A 360 19.45 -13.46 -13.81
C GLY A 360 19.12 -12.74 -12.50
N ALA A 361 19.69 -11.55 -12.29
CA ALA A 361 19.41 -10.72 -11.12
C ALA A 361 17.94 -10.32 -11.03
N ILE A 362 17.43 -10.24 -9.80
CA ILE A 362 16.09 -9.74 -9.46
C ILE A 362 16.27 -8.45 -8.68
N VAL A 363 15.61 -7.38 -9.10
CA VAL A 363 15.72 -6.05 -8.47
C VAL A 363 14.34 -5.54 -8.07
N PHE A 364 14.09 -5.45 -6.77
CA PHE A 364 12.89 -4.83 -6.22
C PHE A 364 13.28 -3.47 -5.64
N ALA A 365 12.92 -2.38 -6.34
CA ALA A 365 13.21 -1.01 -5.92
C ALA A 365 11.89 -0.34 -5.48
N LEU A 366 11.59 -0.41 -4.18
CA LEU A 366 10.25 -0.16 -3.64
C LEU A 366 10.10 1.19 -2.92
N ALA A 367 11.16 1.99 -2.84
CA ALA A 367 11.03 3.37 -2.35
C ALA A 367 10.05 4.19 -3.21
N ASN A 368 9.25 5.02 -2.55
CA ASN A 368 8.28 5.91 -3.17
C ASN A 368 8.54 7.37 -2.74
N PRO A 369 8.27 8.36 -3.61
CA PRO A 369 7.82 8.22 -5.01
C PRO A 369 8.94 7.86 -5.99
N GLU A 370 10.20 8.01 -5.56
CA GLU A 370 11.38 7.71 -6.38
C GLU A 370 12.08 6.45 -5.86
N PRO A 371 12.27 5.41 -6.71
CA PRO A 371 12.90 4.17 -6.31
C PRO A 371 14.41 4.30 -6.01
N GLU A 372 14.99 3.26 -5.41
CA GLU A 372 16.41 3.16 -5.07
C GLU A 372 17.34 3.23 -6.29
N VAL A 373 16.85 2.76 -7.43
CA VAL A 373 17.50 2.79 -8.76
C VAL A 373 16.45 3.11 -9.80
N ASP A 374 16.82 3.83 -10.86
CA ASP A 374 15.90 4.05 -11.97
C ASP A 374 15.46 2.69 -12.58
N PRO A 375 14.15 2.43 -12.76
CA PRO A 375 13.70 1.12 -13.24
C PRO A 375 14.19 0.78 -14.65
N ASP A 376 14.37 1.77 -15.53
CA ASP A 376 14.86 1.54 -16.89
C ASP A 376 16.36 1.16 -16.86
N ASP A 377 17.14 1.84 -16.01
CA ASP A 377 18.55 1.50 -15.78
C ASP A 377 18.69 0.09 -15.16
N ALA A 378 17.80 -0.29 -14.24
CA ALA A 378 17.80 -1.63 -13.66
C ALA A 378 17.42 -2.70 -14.69
N LEU A 379 16.43 -2.45 -15.55
CA LEU A 379 15.98 -3.37 -16.60
C LEU A 379 17.06 -3.65 -17.66
N ALA A 380 18.03 -2.75 -17.83
CA ALA A 380 19.17 -2.98 -18.72
C ALA A 380 20.09 -4.12 -18.23
N HIS A 381 20.03 -4.48 -16.94
CA HIS A 381 20.99 -5.39 -16.31
C HIS A 381 20.32 -6.54 -15.52
N ALA A 382 19.12 -6.33 -14.98
CA ALA A 382 18.37 -7.32 -14.23
C ALA A 382 17.36 -8.07 -15.12
N ALA A 383 17.13 -9.34 -14.80
CA ALA A 383 16.14 -10.16 -15.50
C ALA A 383 14.71 -9.83 -15.07
N VAL A 384 14.51 -9.41 -13.82
CA VAL A 384 13.20 -9.06 -13.28
C VAL A 384 13.34 -7.79 -12.46
N VAL A 385 12.49 -6.80 -12.74
CA VAL A 385 12.41 -5.55 -11.98
C VAL A 385 10.99 -5.37 -11.46
N ALA A 386 10.87 -4.96 -10.20
CA ALA A 386 9.60 -4.62 -9.56
C ALA A 386 9.74 -3.30 -8.78
N THR A 387 8.65 -2.52 -8.72
CA THR A 387 8.65 -1.21 -8.05
C THR A 387 7.37 -1.00 -7.24
N GLY A 388 7.33 0.04 -6.41
CA GLY A 388 6.08 0.49 -5.78
C GLY A 388 5.15 1.28 -6.72
N ARG A 389 5.64 1.68 -7.90
CA ARG A 389 4.94 2.58 -8.81
C ARG A 389 3.97 1.83 -9.72
N SER A 390 2.84 2.47 -10.04
CA SER A 390 1.79 1.90 -10.89
C SER A 390 2.03 2.06 -12.39
N ASP A 391 3.00 2.88 -12.80
CA ASP A 391 3.35 3.11 -14.20
C ASP A 391 4.39 2.13 -14.75
N TYR A 392 4.89 1.21 -13.92
CA TYR A 392 5.78 0.11 -14.32
C TYR A 392 5.10 -1.26 -14.14
N PRO A 393 5.54 -2.29 -14.90
CA PRO A 393 5.16 -3.66 -14.60
C PRO A 393 5.56 -4.07 -13.18
N ASN A 394 4.95 -5.15 -12.67
CA ASN A 394 5.26 -5.72 -11.36
C ASN A 394 5.16 -4.71 -10.20
N GLN A 395 4.03 -4.01 -10.10
CA GLN A 395 3.79 -3.12 -8.96
C GLN A 395 3.63 -3.93 -7.66
N ILE A 396 4.53 -3.72 -6.71
CA ILE A 396 4.43 -4.22 -5.34
C ILE A 396 3.56 -3.26 -4.54
N ASN A 397 2.34 -3.68 -4.23
CA ASN A 397 1.37 -2.86 -3.50
C ASN A 397 0.66 -3.68 -2.43
N ASN A 398 0.64 -3.17 -1.20
CA ASN A 398 0.08 -3.85 -0.03
C ASN A 398 -1.40 -4.20 -0.17
N VAL A 399 -2.13 -3.51 -1.07
CA VAL A 399 -3.53 -3.84 -1.41
C VAL A 399 -3.71 -5.28 -1.94
N LEU A 400 -2.63 -5.91 -2.43
CA LEU A 400 -2.66 -7.32 -2.82
C LEU A 400 -2.81 -8.25 -1.60
N ALA A 401 -2.46 -7.80 -0.40
CA ALA A 401 -2.43 -8.60 0.82
C ALA A 401 -3.55 -8.23 1.79
N PHE A 402 -3.58 -6.99 2.30
CA PHE A 402 -4.39 -6.65 3.49
C PHE A 402 -5.89 -6.99 3.37
N PRO A 403 -6.59 -6.83 2.22
CA PRO A 403 -8.01 -7.15 2.15
C PRO A 403 -8.26 -8.64 2.40
N GLY A 404 -7.52 -9.50 1.70
CA GLY A 404 -7.66 -10.96 1.80
C GLY A 404 -7.18 -11.49 3.16
N VAL A 405 -6.08 -10.94 3.69
CA VAL A 405 -5.56 -11.33 5.00
C VAL A 405 -6.57 -11.05 6.11
N PHE A 406 -7.10 -9.83 6.19
CA PHE A 406 -8.11 -9.51 7.20
C PHE A 406 -9.40 -10.29 7.00
N ARG A 407 -9.86 -10.49 5.76
CA ARG A 407 -11.03 -11.34 5.49
C ARG A 407 -10.84 -12.73 6.11
N GLY A 408 -9.69 -13.35 5.85
CA GLY A 408 -9.36 -14.66 6.38
C GLY A 408 -9.26 -14.68 7.91
N LEU A 409 -8.59 -13.70 8.51
CA LEU A 409 -8.46 -13.58 9.97
C LEU A 409 -9.83 -13.40 10.65
N ILE A 410 -10.72 -12.59 10.07
CA ILE A 410 -12.07 -12.35 10.59
C ILE A 410 -12.93 -13.62 10.45
N ASP A 411 -12.87 -14.30 9.30
CA ASP A 411 -13.62 -15.54 9.06
C ASP A 411 -13.16 -16.69 9.96
N ALA A 412 -11.85 -16.79 10.21
CA ALA A 412 -11.28 -17.75 11.15
C ALA A 412 -11.49 -17.35 12.62
N GLN A 413 -11.97 -16.12 12.89
CA GLN A 413 -12.00 -15.51 14.22
C GLN A 413 -10.65 -15.57 14.94
N SER A 414 -9.56 -15.44 14.20
CA SER A 414 -8.21 -15.46 14.77
C SER A 414 -7.96 -14.22 15.61
N ASN A 415 -7.25 -14.38 16.72
CA ASN A 415 -6.63 -13.31 17.49
C ASN A 415 -5.12 -13.20 17.26
N THR A 416 -4.53 -14.12 16.48
CA THR A 416 -3.08 -14.22 16.27
C THR A 416 -2.73 -14.20 14.79
N ILE A 417 -1.57 -13.61 14.50
CA ILE A 417 -0.96 -13.55 13.17
C ILE A 417 0.45 -14.09 13.31
N THR A 418 0.67 -15.32 12.82
CA THR A 418 1.96 -16.00 12.88
C THR A 418 2.69 -15.91 11.53
N SER A 419 3.99 -16.21 11.51
CA SER A 419 4.76 -16.25 10.26
C SER A 419 4.19 -17.25 9.26
N GLU A 420 3.65 -18.38 9.72
CA GLU A 420 3.01 -19.38 8.86
C GLU A 420 1.79 -18.81 8.12
N VAL A 421 0.98 -18.00 8.81
CA VAL A 421 -0.17 -17.30 8.20
C VAL A 421 0.30 -16.29 7.14
N LEU A 422 1.36 -15.53 7.44
CA LEU A 422 1.93 -14.56 6.51
C LEU A 422 2.54 -15.25 5.26
N VAL A 423 3.27 -16.36 5.45
CA VAL A 423 3.81 -17.17 4.35
C VAL A 423 2.70 -17.79 3.52
N ALA A 424 1.63 -18.29 4.15
CA ALA A 424 0.47 -18.83 3.46
C ALA A 424 -0.22 -17.76 2.59
N ALA A 425 -0.39 -16.54 3.12
CA ALA A 425 -0.91 -15.42 2.35
C ALA A 425 -0.01 -15.08 1.15
N ALA A 426 1.31 -15.04 1.34
CA ALA A 426 2.26 -14.75 0.26
C ALA A 426 2.22 -15.82 -0.85
N ARG A 427 2.18 -17.10 -0.47
CA ARG A 427 2.04 -18.22 -1.42
C ARG A 427 0.71 -18.15 -2.17
N ALA A 428 -0.37 -17.79 -1.48
CA ALA A 428 -1.68 -17.61 -2.09
C ALA A 428 -1.66 -16.51 -3.15
N ILE A 429 -1.08 -15.33 -2.86
CA ILE A 429 -0.91 -14.25 -3.86
C ILE A 429 -0.08 -14.76 -5.04
N ALA A 430 1.07 -15.39 -4.79
CA ALA A 430 1.94 -15.89 -5.85
C ALA A 430 1.21 -16.89 -6.78
N SER A 431 0.38 -17.77 -6.20
CA SER A 431 -0.37 -18.79 -6.94
C SER A 431 -1.46 -18.24 -7.87
N THR A 432 -1.87 -16.98 -7.69
CA THR A 432 -2.86 -16.36 -8.59
C THR A 432 -2.29 -16.01 -9.96
N VAL A 433 -0.96 -15.93 -10.08
CA VAL A 433 -0.29 -15.83 -11.38
C VAL A 433 -0.07 -17.26 -11.89
N GLY A 434 -0.83 -17.64 -12.92
CA GLY A 434 -0.72 -18.98 -13.51
C GLY A 434 0.62 -19.20 -14.20
N ASP A 435 1.11 -20.44 -14.19
CA ASP A 435 2.41 -20.80 -14.77
C ASP A 435 2.55 -20.42 -16.27
N GLY A 436 1.44 -20.36 -17.01
CA GLY A 436 1.42 -19.94 -18.41
C GLY A 436 1.51 -18.43 -18.64
N ASP A 437 1.16 -17.62 -17.63
CA ASP A 437 1.20 -16.16 -17.70
C ASP A 437 2.50 -15.59 -17.09
N LEU A 438 3.15 -16.38 -16.24
CA LEU A 438 4.34 -15.98 -15.49
C LEU A 438 5.50 -15.62 -16.43
N ASN A 439 5.99 -14.38 -16.33
CA ASN A 439 7.10 -13.88 -17.12
C ASN A 439 7.80 -12.71 -16.41
N PRO A 440 8.95 -12.21 -16.89
CA PRO A 440 9.69 -11.11 -16.26
C PRO A 440 8.88 -9.84 -15.95
N SER A 441 7.82 -9.56 -16.71
CA SER A 441 6.95 -8.38 -16.55
C SER A 441 5.61 -8.70 -15.87
N TYR A 442 5.39 -9.94 -15.42
CA TYR A 442 4.17 -10.36 -14.75
C TYR A 442 4.45 -11.42 -13.68
N ILE A 443 4.98 -10.99 -12.53
CA ILE A 443 5.26 -11.84 -11.35
C ILE A 443 4.25 -11.66 -10.21
N VAL A 444 3.43 -10.62 -10.27
CA VAL A 444 2.36 -10.30 -9.30
C VAL A 444 1.05 -10.09 -10.05
N PRO A 445 -0.10 -10.51 -9.47
CA PRO A 445 -1.38 -10.32 -10.12
C PRO A 445 -1.80 -8.85 -10.10
N SER A 446 -2.77 -8.50 -10.96
CA SER A 446 -3.48 -7.24 -10.82
C SER A 446 -4.23 -7.17 -9.49
N VAL A 447 -4.28 -5.99 -8.87
CA VAL A 447 -5.13 -5.70 -7.70
C VAL A 447 -6.62 -5.93 -7.98
N PHE A 448 -7.02 -5.91 -9.25
CA PHE A 448 -8.38 -6.19 -9.72
C PHE A 448 -8.60 -7.65 -10.10
N HIS A 449 -7.64 -8.54 -9.83
CA HIS A 449 -7.85 -9.97 -10.05
C HIS A 449 -8.99 -10.47 -9.17
N LYS A 450 -10.09 -10.85 -9.81
CA LYS A 450 -11.40 -11.17 -9.19
C LYS A 450 -11.33 -12.17 -8.02
N ASP A 451 -10.40 -13.12 -8.08
CA ASP A 451 -10.29 -14.19 -7.09
C ASP A 451 -9.21 -13.92 -6.02
N LEU A 452 -8.42 -12.84 -6.15
CA LEU A 452 -7.24 -12.61 -5.30
C LEU A 452 -7.56 -12.58 -3.80
N ALA A 453 -8.45 -11.68 -3.39
CA ALA A 453 -8.79 -11.54 -1.97
C ALA A 453 -9.41 -12.82 -1.40
N LYS A 454 -10.19 -13.55 -2.22
CA LYS A 454 -10.78 -14.83 -1.84
C LYS A 454 -9.70 -15.89 -1.63
N THR A 455 -8.82 -16.10 -2.61
CA THR A 455 -7.71 -17.07 -2.53
C THR A 455 -6.82 -16.80 -1.32
N VAL A 456 -6.46 -15.53 -1.06
CA VAL A 456 -5.68 -15.15 0.12
C VAL A 456 -6.46 -15.45 1.41
N SER A 457 -7.74 -15.11 1.47
CA SER A 457 -8.57 -15.35 2.67
C SER A 457 -8.71 -16.84 2.99
N GLU A 458 -8.89 -17.70 1.98
CA GLU A 458 -9.02 -19.14 2.15
C GLU A 458 -7.71 -19.76 2.66
N ALA A 459 -6.57 -19.34 2.12
CA ALA A 459 -5.26 -19.77 2.58
C ALA A 459 -4.98 -19.33 4.04
N VAL A 460 -5.36 -18.11 4.39
CA VAL A 460 -5.24 -17.59 5.76
C VAL A 460 -6.12 -18.37 6.72
N VAL A 461 -7.38 -18.69 6.35
CA VAL A 461 -8.27 -19.51 7.17
C VAL A 461 -7.69 -20.91 7.39
N ALA A 462 -7.17 -21.54 6.34
CA ALA A 462 -6.54 -22.86 6.44
C ALA A 462 -5.33 -22.84 7.38
N ALA A 463 -4.43 -21.86 7.19
CA ALA A 463 -3.24 -21.69 8.02
C ALA A 463 -3.58 -21.45 9.51
N VAL A 464 -4.58 -20.63 9.80
CA VAL A 464 -5.04 -20.39 11.19
C VAL A 464 -5.60 -21.66 11.83
N LYS A 465 -6.32 -22.50 11.07
CA LYS A 465 -6.91 -23.75 11.57
C LYS A 465 -5.90 -24.89 11.71
N GLY A 466 -4.68 -24.72 11.21
CA GLY A 466 -3.66 -25.77 11.16
C GLY A 466 -3.90 -26.81 10.06
N ASP A 467 -4.74 -26.49 9.07
CA ASP A 467 -4.90 -27.33 7.89
C ASP A 467 -3.75 -27.01 6.92
N PRO A 468 -2.87 -27.98 6.58
CA PRO A 468 -1.83 -27.73 5.59
C PRO A 468 -2.52 -27.45 4.25
N ALA A 469 -2.24 -26.28 3.67
CA ALA A 469 -2.56 -26.01 2.27
C ALA A 469 -1.68 -26.96 1.43
N GLU A 470 -2.32 -27.95 0.79
CA GLU A 470 -1.70 -28.88 -0.18
C GLU A 470 -1.20 -28.15 -1.44
#